data_AF-A0A9R1LK92-F1
#
_entry.id   AF-A0A9R1LK92-F1
#
_cell.length_a   1.000
_cell.length_b   1.000
_cell.length_c   1.000
_cell.angle_alpha   90.00
_cell.angle_beta   90.00
_cell.angle_gamma   90.00
#
_symmetry.space_group_name_H-M   'P 1'
#
loop_
_entity.id
_entity.type
_entity.pdbx_description
1 polymer ?
#
loop_
_entity_poly.entity_id
_entity_poly.type
_entity_poly.pdbx_seq_one_letter_code
_entity_poly.pdbx_strand_id
1 'polypeptide(L)'
;MVVGFRRTISFPAPKSAPAAGSNGKSAAGYRVRSASLPCRFHPLVLQLDEDVAALRDLAGGLASAATARSIAEAAEQLGRVLVSLSELLHHPQAQEPLRRLGRSPFAERLLDDFLRLADAHGSFRDVLVALTALQAEARAALRREDPARLASAARGLRRSGRDLPRIASSARAVAGKAPPPAPAGLPSDAAALAAAIVDAAAAVASASAAVFSGVSALSIAAATARVDVVSAPCWMPSPARFASSSAAPRTGHHIVTTKPSSMRIWWVADLMRWMSRAKRRSASKQEANDGSSAKQPQPDAALVDLDPEEEDRKAAFERMDNLGRCIADVENSGESVFRALVNTRVSLLNILSPSF
;
A
#
# COMPACT_ATOMS: atom_id res chain seq x y z
N MET A 1 14.22 26.72 70.55
CA MET A 1 12.92 26.90 69.87
C MET A 1 13.20 27.34 68.44
N VAL A 2 13.08 26.43 67.46
CA VAL A 2 13.22 26.78 66.04
C VAL A 2 11.87 26.52 65.39
N VAL A 3 11.26 27.61 64.92
CA VAL A 3 9.93 27.68 64.33
C VAL A 3 9.99 27.10 62.91
N GLY A 4 9.07 26.19 62.63
CA GLY A 4 8.93 25.53 61.33
C GLY A 4 8.22 26.40 60.29
N PHE A 5 8.42 26.04 59.02
CA PHE A 5 7.52 26.39 57.92
C PHE A 5 7.37 25.18 56.99
N ARG A 6 6.30 24.41 57.19
CA ARG A 6 5.77 23.51 56.14
C ARG A 6 4.82 24.32 55.27
N ARG A 7 5.20 24.56 54.02
CA ARG A 7 4.29 25.12 52.99
C ARG A 7 3.44 23.97 52.42
N THR A 8 2.24 23.77 52.95
CA THR A 8 1.19 23.02 52.26
C THR A 8 0.43 23.98 51.35
N ILE A 9 0.62 23.80 50.05
CA ILE A 9 -0.17 24.43 48.99
C ILE A 9 -1.53 23.72 48.93
N SER A 10 -2.56 24.34 49.47
CA SER A 10 -3.95 23.94 49.33
C SER A 10 -4.63 24.77 48.24
N PHE A 11 -5.11 24.13 47.19
CA PHE A 11 -5.95 24.77 46.18
C PHE A 11 -7.39 24.91 46.70
N PRO A 12 -8.06 26.05 46.50
CA PRO A 12 -9.44 26.22 46.90
C PRO A 12 -10.37 25.49 45.91
N ALA A 13 -11.25 24.63 46.43
CA ALA A 13 -12.40 24.16 45.66
C ALA A 13 -13.42 25.32 45.51
N PRO A 14 -14.03 25.51 44.33
CA PRO A 14 -15.05 26.54 44.16
C PRO A 14 -16.32 26.15 44.94
N LYS A 15 -16.79 27.07 45.79
CA LYS A 15 -18.08 26.98 46.47
C LYS A 15 -19.20 27.23 45.45
N SER A 16 -20.02 26.23 45.17
CA SER A 16 -21.28 26.41 44.43
C SER A 16 -22.38 26.94 45.37
N ALA A 17 -22.99 28.07 45.01
CA ALA A 17 -24.20 28.60 45.63
C ALA A 17 -25.42 27.69 45.35
N PRO A 18 -26.46 27.67 46.21
CA PRO A 18 -27.67 26.89 45.93
C PRO A 18 -28.59 27.68 45.01
N ALA A 19 -28.92 27.12 43.85
CA ALA A 19 -30.02 27.58 43.02
C ALA A 19 -31.18 26.57 43.13
N ALA A 20 -32.36 27.11 43.41
CA ALA A 20 -33.60 26.37 43.58
C ALA A 20 -34.13 25.80 42.24
N GLY A 21 -34.70 24.59 42.32
CA GLY A 21 -35.84 24.13 41.52
C GLY A 21 -35.61 23.82 40.03
N SER A 22 -35.51 22.53 39.69
CA SER A 22 -36.39 21.86 38.71
C SER A 22 -35.97 20.40 38.47
N ASN A 23 -36.96 19.52 38.39
CA ASN A 23 -36.83 18.09 38.10
C ASN A 23 -36.32 17.84 36.67
N GLY A 24 -35.34 16.94 36.53
CA GLY A 24 -35.04 16.34 35.21
C GLY A 24 -33.66 15.72 35.07
N LYS A 25 -33.60 14.38 35.14
CA LYS A 25 -32.62 13.46 34.51
C LYS A 25 -31.13 13.70 34.83
N SER A 26 -30.59 12.79 35.64
CA SER A 26 -29.16 12.61 35.92
C SER A 26 -28.34 12.34 34.64
N ALA A 27 -27.90 13.40 33.96
CA ALA A 27 -26.81 13.32 33.01
C ALA A 27 -25.51 13.20 33.82
N ALA A 28 -25.08 11.96 34.04
CA ALA A 28 -23.75 11.67 34.56
C ALA A 28 -22.73 12.34 33.63
N GLY A 29 -22.14 13.44 34.10
CA GLY A 29 -21.04 14.10 33.41
C GLY A 29 -19.94 13.07 33.21
N TYR A 30 -19.79 12.61 31.96
CA TYR A 30 -18.65 11.85 31.49
C TYR A 30 -17.41 12.72 31.69
N ARG A 31 -16.81 12.63 32.87
CA ARG A 31 -15.48 13.13 33.12
C ARG A 31 -14.57 12.19 32.32
N VAL A 32 -14.18 12.65 31.14
CA VAL A 32 -13.01 12.16 30.40
C VAL A 32 -11.85 12.25 31.39
N ARG A 33 -11.60 11.15 32.10
CA ARG A 33 -10.44 11.01 32.96
C ARG A 33 -9.29 10.73 32.00
N SER A 34 -8.41 11.70 31.84
CA SER A 34 -7.08 11.48 31.28
C SER A 34 -6.50 10.26 31.98
N ALA A 35 -6.41 9.14 31.26
CA ALA A 35 -5.72 7.97 31.74
C ALA A 35 -4.24 8.34 31.73
N SER A 36 -3.75 8.86 32.85
CA SER A 36 -2.32 8.99 33.09
C SER A 36 -1.74 7.59 32.98
N LEU A 37 -1.13 7.28 31.84
CA LEU A 37 -0.32 6.10 31.68
C LEU A 37 0.66 6.04 32.87
N PRO A 38 0.89 4.88 33.47
CA PRO A 38 1.89 4.77 34.52
C PRO A 38 3.21 5.35 33.99
N CYS A 39 3.81 6.28 34.75
CA CYS A 39 4.94 7.13 34.37
C CYS A 39 6.24 6.38 34.00
N ARG A 40 6.20 5.07 33.78
CA ARG A 40 7.35 4.20 33.48
C ARG A 40 7.70 4.15 32.00
N PHE A 41 6.70 4.19 31.10
CA PHE A 41 6.91 4.05 29.65
C PHE A 41 6.75 5.32 28.84
N HIS A 42 6.58 6.46 29.52
CA HIS A 42 6.19 7.71 28.90
C HIS A 42 7.06 8.11 27.69
N PRO A 43 8.40 8.00 27.68
CA PRO A 43 9.14 8.38 26.47
C PRO A 43 9.05 7.35 25.32
N LEU A 44 9.16 6.04 25.60
CA LEU A 44 9.20 5.02 24.54
C LEU A 44 7.82 4.77 23.90
N VAL A 45 6.75 4.78 24.70
CA VAL A 45 5.39 4.61 24.17
C VAL A 45 4.97 5.85 23.40
N LEU A 46 5.31 7.06 23.86
CA LEU A 46 5.03 8.27 23.09
C LEU A 46 5.79 8.29 21.76
N GLN A 47 7.08 7.92 21.75
CA GLN A 47 7.85 7.82 20.51
C GLN A 47 7.22 6.81 19.54
N LEU A 48 6.81 5.64 20.04
CA LEU A 48 6.11 4.64 19.23
C LEU A 48 4.78 5.19 18.67
N ASP A 49 3.97 5.85 19.51
CA ASP A 49 2.70 6.44 19.12
C ASP A 49 2.89 7.55 18.05
N GLU A 50 3.91 8.39 18.20
CA GLU A 50 4.30 9.42 17.22
C GLU A 50 4.74 8.80 15.89
N ASP A 51 5.61 7.79 15.93
CA ASP A 51 6.08 7.09 14.73
C ASP A 51 4.93 6.37 14.00
N VAL A 52 3.99 5.79 14.77
CA VAL A 52 2.79 5.12 14.27
C VAL A 52 1.82 6.13 13.66
N ALA A 53 1.63 7.30 14.26
CA ALA A 53 0.81 8.37 13.71
C ALA A 53 1.38 8.87 12.37
N ALA A 54 2.68 9.18 12.33
CA ALA A 54 3.37 9.58 11.11
C ALA A 54 3.26 8.52 10.00
N LEU A 55 3.38 7.23 10.35
CA LEU A 55 3.20 6.13 9.41
C LEU A 55 1.79 6.09 8.81
N ARG A 56 0.75 6.34 9.62
CA ARG A 56 -0.64 6.35 9.16
C ARG A 56 -0.92 7.50 8.22
N ASP A 57 -0.36 8.68 8.49
CA ASP A 57 -0.51 9.85 7.62
C ASP A 57 0.11 9.58 6.24
N LEU A 58 1.32 9.02 6.21
CA LEU A 58 1.97 8.61 4.97
C LEU A 58 1.16 7.53 4.23
N ALA A 59 0.69 6.50 4.94
CA ALA A 59 -0.13 5.43 4.36
C ALA A 59 -1.47 5.95 3.80
N GLY A 60 -2.09 6.92 4.46
CA GLY A 60 -3.28 7.62 3.97
C GLY A 60 -2.98 8.41 2.69
N GLY A 61 -1.83 9.10 2.64
CA GLY A 61 -1.34 9.80 1.45
C GLY A 61 -1.16 8.87 0.24
N LEU A 62 -0.64 7.66 0.45
CA LEU A 62 -0.48 6.65 -0.61
C LEU A 62 -1.80 6.22 -1.25
N ALA A 63 -2.90 6.20 -0.49
CA ALA A 63 -4.22 5.84 -1.03
C ALA A 63 -4.78 6.92 -1.98
N SER A 64 -4.36 8.18 -1.81
CA SER A 64 -4.77 9.30 -2.64
C SER A 64 -3.89 9.46 -3.88
N ALA A 65 -2.56 9.50 -3.69
CA ALA A 65 -1.59 9.69 -4.75
C ALA A 65 -0.27 8.97 -4.42
N ALA A 66 -0.13 7.74 -4.89
CA ALA A 66 1.10 6.98 -4.74
C ALA A 66 2.18 7.49 -5.71
N THR A 67 3.31 7.92 -5.17
CA THR A 67 4.50 8.31 -5.93
C THR A 67 5.69 7.47 -5.47
N ALA A 68 6.74 7.36 -6.29
CA ALA A 68 7.96 6.64 -5.91
C ALA A 68 8.52 7.13 -4.56
N ARG A 69 8.57 8.46 -4.37
CA ARG A 69 9.05 9.08 -3.14
C ARG A 69 8.16 8.77 -1.94
N SER A 70 6.84 8.94 -2.07
CA SER A 70 5.93 8.69 -0.93
C SER A 70 5.90 7.21 -0.53
N ILE A 71 6.07 6.29 -1.49
CA ILE A 71 6.18 4.85 -1.20
C ILE A 71 7.48 4.55 -0.44
N ALA A 72 8.61 5.12 -0.89
CA ALA A 72 9.90 4.96 -0.23
C ALA A 72 9.88 5.53 1.20
N GLU A 73 9.30 6.72 1.38
CA GLU A 73 9.16 7.37 2.69
C GLU A 73 8.30 6.54 3.65
N ALA A 74 7.18 5.98 3.17
CA ALA A 74 6.36 5.06 3.97
C ALA A 74 7.12 3.76 4.32
N ALA A 75 7.95 3.24 3.41
CA ALA A 75 8.78 2.06 3.66
C ALA A 75 9.88 2.32 4.69
N GLU A 76 10.48 3.50 4.68
CA GLU A 76 11.44 3.92 5.71
C GLU A 76 10.75 4.10 7.08
N GLN A 77 9.59 4.76 7.10
CA GLN A 77 8.82 4.96 8.34
C GLN A 77 8.32 3.63 8.93
N LEU A 78 8.00 2.63 8.10
CA LEU A 78 7.75 1.25 8.55
C LEU A 78 8.93 0.70 9.36
N GLY A 79 10.16 0.92 8.88
CA GLY A 79 11.38 0.55 9.58
C GLY A 79 11.50 1.24 10.93
N ARG A 80 11.23 2.55 11.00
CA ARG A 80 11.30 3.34 12.24
C ARG A 80 10.33 2.84 13.31
N VAL A 81 9.07 2.59 12.94
CA VAL A 81 8.07 2.02 13.85
C VAL A 81 8.54 0.68 14.43
N LEU A 82 9.12 -0.20 13.59
CA LEU A 82 9.61 -1.50 14.04
C LEU A 82 10.85 -1.38 14.94
N VAL A 83 11.70 -0.38 14.73
CA VAL A 83 12.82 -0.05 15.63
C VAL A 83 12.29 0.43 16.98
N SER A 84 11.38 1.41 17.01
CA SER A 84 10.76 1.94 18.23
C SER A 84 10.01 0.83 19.01
N LEU A 85 9.33 -0.07 18.29
CA LEU A 85 8.70 -1.24 18.88
C LEU A 85 9.74 -2.20 19.48
N SER A 86 10.84 -2.46 18.77
CA SER A 86 11.92 -3.30 19.28
C SER A 86 12.53 -2.68 20.55
N GLU A 87 12.81 -1.38 20.57
CA GLU A 87 13.32 -0.68 21.76
C GLU A 87 12.37 -0.81 22.95
N LEU A 88 11.06 -0.66 22.72
CA LEU A 88 10.03 -0.86 23.72
C LEU A 88 10.04 -2.30 24.27
N LEU A 89 10.15 -3.32 23.41
CA LEU A 89 10.16 -4.73 23.81
C LEU A 89 11.40 -5.14 24.61
N HIS A 90 12.56 -4.57 24.28
CA HIS A 90 13.82 -4.89 24.97
C HIS A 90 13.97 -4.12 26.30
N HIS A 91 13.15 -3.10 26.53
CA HIS A 91 13.22 -2.31 27.75
C HIS A 91 12.85 -3.15 28.99
N PRO A 92 13.66 -3.17 30.07
CA PRO A 92 13.45 -4.04 31.23
C PRO A 92 12.11 -3.80 31.92
N GLN A 93 11.60 -2.57 31.87
CA GLN A 93 10.31 -2.26 32.47
C GLN A 93 9.15 -2.89 31.68
N ALA A 94 9.30 -3.12 30.37
CA ALA A 94 8.26 -3.67 29.49
C ALA A 94 8.15 -5.20 29.62
N GLN A 95 9.25 -5.87 29.98
CA GLN A 95 9.30 -7.33 30.03
C GLN A 95 8.36 -7.94 31.07
N GLU A 96 8.30 -7.36 32.26
CA GLU A 96 7.51 -7.92 33.37
C GLU A 96 5.97 -7.82 33.13
N PRO A 97 5.43 -6.68 32.67
CA PRO A 97 4.04 -6.60 32.20
C PRO A 97 3.71 -7.56 31.05
N LEU A 98 4.64 -7.76 30.09
CA LEU A 98 4.44 -8.68 28.97
C LEU A 98 4.53 -10.15 29.37
N ARG A 99 5.40 -10.51 30.32
CA ARG A 99 5.46 -11.87 30.89
C ARG A 99 4.14 -12.27 31.54
N ARG A 100 3.45 -11.33 32.19
CA ARG A 100 2.12 -11.57 32.77
C ARG A 100 1.04 -11.89 31.74
N LEU A 101 1.25 -11.54 30.47
CA LEU A 101 0.37 -11.90 29.37
C LEU A 101 0.41 -13.42 29.10
N GLY A 102 1.54 -14.07 29.42
CA GLY A 102 1.79 -15.50 29.30
C GLY A 102 1.47 -16.08 27.93
N ARG A 103 1.29 -17.40 27.86
CA ARG A 103 0.67 -18.08 26.71
C ARG A 103 -0.85 -17.92 26.76
N SER A 104 -1.33 -16.70 26.52
CA SER A 104 -2.75 -16.41 26.34
C SER A 104 -3.13 -16.45 24.85
N PRO A 105 -4.41 -16.66 24.50
CA PRO A 105 -4.87 -16.59 23.11
C PRO A 105 -4.60 -15.22 22.47
N PHE A 106 -4.50 -14.16 23.28
CA PHE A 106 -4.03 -12.85 22.83
C PHE A 106 -2.57 -12.87 22.39
N ALA A 107 -1.69 -13.46 23.20
CA ALA A 107 -0.27 -13.53 22.91
C ALA A 107 0.02 -14.42 21.69
N GLU A 108 -0.64 -15.58 21.60
CA GLU A 108 -0.56 -16.46 20.42
C GLU A 108 -0.99 -15.71 19.16
N ARG A 109 -2.09 -14.96 19.25
CA ARG A 109 -2.56 -14.18 18.10
C ARG A 109 -1.58 -13.11 17.67
N LEU A 110 -0.98 -12.40 18.62
CA LEU A 110 0.02 -11.38 18.33
C LEU A 110 1.24 -11.98 17.63
N LEU A 111 1.71 -13.14 18.09
CA LEU A 111 2.82 -13.87 17.48
C LEU A 111 2.49 -14.34 16.05
N ASP A 112 1.26 -14.80 15.82
CA ASP A 112 0.76 -15.16 14.49
C ASP A 112 0.65 -13.94 13.56
N ASP A 113 0.24 -12.79 14.09
CA ASP A 113 0.15 -11.54 13.33
C ASP A 113 1.53 -11.08 12.85
N PHE A 114 2.57 -11.11 13.70
CA PHE A 114 3.94 -10.82 13.27
C PHE A 114 4.49 -11.85 12.28
N LEU A 115 4.13 -13.14 12.43
CA LEU A 115 4.54 -14.17 11.47
C LEU A 115 3.92 -13.90 10.09
N ARG A 116 2.61 -13.63 10.05
CA ARG A 116 1.89 -13.29 8.80
C ARG A 116 2.45 -12.04 8.13
N LEU A 117 2.85 -11.04 8.92
CA LEU A 117 3.54 -9.85 8.40
C LEU A 117 4.90 -10.21 7.80
N ALA A 118 5.70 -11.02 8.50
CA ALA A 118 6.99 -11.48 7.99
C ALA A 118 6.82 -12.27 6.68
N ASP A 119 5.85 -13.19 6.61
CA ASP A 119 5.56 -13.97 5.40
C ASP A 119 5.10 -13.09 4.23
N ALA A 120 4.28 -12.06 4.50
CA ALA A 120 3.86 -11.09 3.50
C ALA A 120 5.05 -10.26 2.99
N HIS A 121 5.95 -9.81 3.86
CA HIS A 121 7.17 -9.10 3.49
C HIS A 121 8.17 -10.01 2.75
N GLY A 122 8.27 -11.28 3.11
CA GLY A 122 9.05 -12.28 2.35
C GLY A 122 8.53 -12.43 0.92
N SER A 123 7.22 -12.68 0.78
CA SER A 123 6.56 -12.77 -0.53
C SER A 123 6.69 -11.48 -1.34
N PHE A 124 6.61 -10.32 -0.67
CA PHE A 124 6.78 -9.02 -1.30
C PHE A 124 8.19 -8.86 -1.89
N ARG A 125 9.23 -9.23 -1.13
CA ARG A 125 10.62 -9.19 -1.59
C ARG A 125 10.86 -10.08 -2.81
N ASP A 126 10.27 -11.28 -2.85
CA ASP A 126 10.37 -12.16 -4.02
C ASP A 126 9.79 -11.50 -5.27
N VAL A 127 8.68 -10.77 -5.13
CA VAL A 127 8.07 -10.01 -6.22
C VAL A 127 8.94 -8.80 -6.61
N LEU A 128 9.56 -8.10 -5.65
CA LEU A 128 10.47 -7.00 -5.94
C LEU A 128 11.67 -7.45 -6.78
N VAL A 129 12.29 -8.58 -6.43
CA VAL A 129 13.41 -9.15 -7.22
C VAL A 129 12.97 -9.43 -8.66
N ALA A 130 11.77 -9.99 -8.86
CA ALA A 130 11.22 -10.22 -10.19
C ALA A 130 10.96 -8.90 -10.94
N LEU A 131 10.40 -7.88 -10.26
CA LEU A 131 10.15 -6.57 -10.84
C LEU A 131 11.45 -5.85 -11.23
N THR A 132 12.52 -5.96 -10.44
CA THR A 132 13.84 -5.41 -10.73
C THR A 132 14.41 -6.00 -12.02
N ALA A 133 14.36 -7.33 -12.17
CA ALA A 133 14.82 -8.01 -13.39
C ALA A 133 14.00 -7.58 -14.63
N LEU A 134 12.67 -7.52 -14.50
CA LEU A 134 11.77 -7.12 -15.58
C LEU A 134 11.90 -5.64 -15.96
N GLN A 135 12.15 -4.76 -14.98
CA GLN A 135 12.42 -3.34 -15.21
C GLN A 135 13.74 -3.16 -15.97
N ALA A 136 14.78 -3.90 -15.61
CA ALA A 136 16.06 -3.87 -16.31
C ALA A 136 15.93 -4.37 -17.75
N GLU A 137 15.16 -5.45 -17.97
CA GLU A 137 14.86 -5.98 -19.30
C GLU A 137 14.06 -4.98 -20.14
N ALA A 138 13.01 -4.38 -19.58
CA ALA A 138 12.22 -3.35 -20.25
C ALA A 138 13.11 -2.17 -20.65
N ARG A 139 13.97 -1.69 -19.74
CA ARG A 139 14.90 -0.59 -20.01
C ARG A 139 15.93 -0.95 -21.09
N ALA A 140 16.44 -2.17 -21.10
CA ALA A 140 17.35 -2.64 -22.14
C ALA A 140 16.65 -2.73 -23.51
N ALA A 141 15.41 -3.24 -23.55
CA ALA A 141 14.60 -3.29 -24.76
C ALA A 141 14.29 -1.88 -25.30
N LEU A 142 14.05 -0.91 -24.42
CA LEU A 142 13.90 0.50 -24.81
C LEU A 142 15.15 1.07 -25.46
N ARG A 143 16.35 0.73 -24.95
CA ARG A 143 17.63 1.19 -25.50
C ARG A 143 17.96 0.56 -26.85
N ARG A 144 17.54 -0.69 -27.04
CA ARG A 144 17.78 -1.48 -28.26
C ARG A 144 16.66 -1.34 -29.30
N GLU A 145 15.62 -0.58 -28.97
CA GLU A 145 14.42 -0.38 -29.79
C GLU A 145 13.79 -1.71 -30.23
N ASP A 146 13.74 -2.69 -29.31
CA ASP A 146 13.14 -4.01 -29.54
C ASP A 146 11.70 -4.04 -28.98
N PRO A 147 10.67 -3.85 -29.82
CA PRO A 147 9.28 -3.77 -29.37
C PRO A 147 8.76 -5.12 -28.86
N ALA A 148 9.27 -6.24 -29.38
CA ALA A 148 8.82 -7.57 -28.98
C ALA A 148 9.28 -7.89 -27.55
N ARG A 149 10.56 -7.63 -27.24
CA ARG A 149 11.11 -7.75 -25.89
C ARG A 149 10.45 -6.79 -24.93
N LEU A 150 10.26 -5.52 -25.33
CA LEU A 150 9.57 -4.53 -24.52
C LEU A 150 8.15 -4.96 -24.17
N ALA A 151 7.38 -5.46 -25.15
CA ALA A 151 6.04 -5.95 -24.92
C ALA A 151 6.03 -7.17 -23.98
N SER A 152 7.04 -8.05 -24.07
CA SER A 152 7.19 -9.19 -23.17
C SER A 152 7.51 -8.79 -21.73
N ALA A 153 8.48 -7.89 -21.54
CA ALA A 153 8.85 -7.36 -20.23
C ALA A 153 7.69 -6.59 -19.60
N ALA A 154 6.96 -5.78 -20.38
CA ALA A 154 5.75 -5.10 -19.92
C ALA A 154 4.63 -6.06 -19.50
N ARG A 155 4.46 -7.19 -20.20
CA ARG A 155 3.53 -8.25 -19.75
C ARG A 155 4.01 -8.88 -18.44
N GLY A 156 5.31 -9.10 -18.29
CA GLY A 156 5.91 -9.57 -17.04
C GLY A 156 5.64 -8.60 -15.88
N LEU A 157 5.96 -7.31 -16.05
CA LEU A 157 5.70 -6.27 -15.04
C LEU A 157 4.24 -6.24 -14.60
N ARG A 158 3.30 -6.32 -15.55
CA ARG A 158 1.86 -6.40 -15.23
C ARG A 158 1.47 -7.66 -14.46
N ARG A 159 2.08 -8.81 -14.76
CA ARG A 159 1.80 -10.07 -14.06
C ARG A 159 2.32 -10.00 -12.63
N SER A 160 3.61 -9.72 -12.45
CA SER A 160 4.22 -9.57 -11.13
C SER A 160 3.55 -8.46 -10.29
N GLY A 161 3.20 -7.34 -10.93
CA GLY A 161 2.47 -6.25 -10.28
C GLY A 161 1.07 -6.64 -9.79
N ARG A 162 0.40 -7.63 -10.41
CA ARG A 162 -0.92 -8.12 -9.98
C ARG A 162 -0.86 -9.08 -8.79
N ASP A 163 0.31 -9.62 -8.46
CA ASP A 163 0.50 -10.46 -7.29
C ASP A 163 0.54 -9.61 -6.00
N LEU A 164 1.02 -8.36 -6.11
CA LEU A 164 1.16 -7.43 -4.98
C LEU A 164 -0.14 -7.11 -4.24
N PRO A 165 -1.30 -6.84 -4.88
CA PRO A 165 -2.57 -6.64 -4.17
C PRO A 165 -3.00 -7.85 -3.33
N ARG A 166 -2.68 -9.07 -3.76
CA ARG A 166 -2.97 -10.28 -2.97
C ARG A 166 -2.09 -10.31 -1.72
N ILE A 167 -0.80 -10.01 -1.86
CA ILE A 167 0.14 -9.91 -0.72
C ILE A 167 -0.30 -8.77 0.22
N ALA A 168 -0.74 -7.63 -0.33
CA ALA A 168 -1.30 -6.52 0.44
C ALA A 168 -2.54 -6.92 1.23
N SER A 169 -3.44 -7.73 0.64
CA SER A 169 -4.61 -8.24 1.36
C SER A 169 -4.23 -9.17 2.52
N SER A 170 -3.17 -9.97 2.36
CA SER A 170 -2.62 -10.81 3.43
C SER A 170 -2.10 -9.96 4.59
N ALA A 171 -1.31 -8.92 4.30
CA ALA A 171 -0.84 -7.98 5.31
C ALA A 171 -2.03 -7.27 6.00
N ARG A 172 -2.99 -6.76 5.23
CA ARG A 172 -4.16 -6.03 5.78
C ARG A 172 -5.06 -6.91 6.65
N ALA A 173 -5.10 -8.22 6.45
CA ALA A 173 -5.87 -9.14 7.27
C ALA A 173 -5.44 -9.11 8.76
N VAL A 174 -4.20 -8.72 9.04
CA VAL A 174 -3.70 -8.50 10.42
C VAL A 174 -4.39 -7.30 11.06
N ALA A 175 -4.53 -6.18 10.35
CA ALA A 175 -5.21 -4.99 10.85
C ALA A 175 -6.75 -5.11 10.90
N GLY A 176 -7.34 -5.93 10.03
CA GLY A 176 -8.81 -6.04 9.90
C GLY A 176 -9.51 -6.89 10.96
N LYS A 177 -8.76 -7.64 11.78
CA LYS A 177 -9.34 -8.56 12.76
C LYS A 177 -9.11 -8.03 14.16
N ALA A 178 -10.20 -7.69 14.85
CA ALA A 178 -10.15 -7.21 16.23
C ALA A 178 -9.30 -8.17 17.10
N PRO A 179 -8.39 -7.63 17.92
CA PRO A 179 -7.64 -8.46 18.85
C PRO A 179 -8.61 -9.15 19.82
N PRO A 180 -8.33 -10.41 20.23
CA PRO A 180 -9.09 -11.04 21.30
C PRO A 180 -9.01 -10.19 22.58
N PRO A 181 -10.01 -10.26 23.47
CA PRO A 181 -9.95 -9.52 24.73
C PRO A 181 -8.69 -9.93 25.51
N ALA A 182 -7.99 -8.93 26.03
CA ALA A 182 -6.82 -9.16 26.88
C ALA A 182 -7.25 -9.94 28.14
N PRO A 183 -6.37 -10.76 28.73
CA PRO A 183 -6.70 -11.55 29.92
C PRO A 183 -7.31 -10.67 31.03
N ALA A 184 -8.39 -11.18 31.66
CA ALA A 184 -9.11 -10.46 32.70
C ALA A 184 -8.20 -10.20 33.92
N GLY A 185 -8.25 -8.98 34.46
CA GLY A 185 -7.47 -8.60 35.65
C GLY A 185 -6.03 -8.16 35.36
N LEU A 186 -5.66 -7.93 34.10
CA LEU A 186 -4.37 -7.32 33.78
C LEU A 186 -4.22 -5.93 34.44
N PRO A 187 -3.06 -5.63 35.03
CA PRO A 187 -2.79 -4.29 35.52
C PRO A 187 -2.76 -3.29 34.35
N SER A 188 -3.10 -2.04 34.64
CA SER A 188 -3.27 -0.97 33.64
C SER A 188 -2.03 -0.78 32.74
N ASP A 189 -0.83 -0.99 33.30
CA ASP A 189 0.44 -0.91 32.56
C ASP A 189 0.57 -2.00 31.49
N ALA A 190 0.22 -3.24 31.82
CA ALA A 190 0.27 -4.37 30.88
C ALA A 190 -0.78 -4.22 29.78
N ALA A 191 -1.99 -3.75 30.12
CA ALA A 191 -3.05 -3.50 29.15
C ALA A 191 -2.69 -2.39 28.15
N ALA A 192 -2.13 -1.28 28.64
CA ALA A 192 -1.68 -0.18 27.79
C ALA A 192 -0.54 -0.60 26.85
N LEU A 193 0.44 -1.35 27.36
CA LEU A 193 1.55 -1.86 26.56
C LEU A 193 1.09 -2.85 25.48
N ALA A 194 0.20 -3.78 25.85
CA ALA A 194 -0.40 -4.71 24.90
C ALA A 194 -1.19 -3.96 23.80
N ALA A 195 -1.94 -2.92 24.17
CA ALA A 195 -2.66 -2.08 23.22
C ALA A 195 -1.70 -1.34 22.26
N ALA A 196 -0.61 -0.75 22.78
CA ALA A 196 0.38 -0.05 21.95
C ALA A 196 1.07 -1.01 20.95
N ILE A 197 1.43 -2.22 21.37
CA ILE A 197 2.04 -3.22 20.47
C ILE A 197 1.05 -3.66 19.37
N VAL A 198 -0.22 -3.88 19.74
CA VAL A 198 -1.26 -4.24 18.76
C VAL A 198 -1.53 -3.08 17.80
N ASP A 199 -1.56 -1.85 18.30
CA ASP A 199 -1.76 -0.66 17.49
C ASP A 199 -0.63 -0.47 16.47
N ALA A 200 0.61 -0.64 16.91
CA ALA A 200 1.79 -0.64 16.06
C ALA A 200 1.74 -1.76 15.02
N ALA A 201 1.39 -2.99 15.40
CA ALA A 201 1.25 -4.11 14.47
C ALA A 201 0.17 -3.85 13.41
N ALA A 202 -0.97 -3.28 13.80
CA ALA A 202 -2.04 -2.90 12.87
C ALA A 202 -1.63 -1.75 11.94
N ALA A 203 -0.90 -0.76 12.45
CA ALA A 203 -0.33 0.32 11.64
C ALA A 203 0.68 -0.20 10.60
N VAL A 204 1.62 -1.04 11.04
CA VAL A 204 2.59 -1.70 10.16
C VAL A 204 1.88 -2.54 9.10
N ALA A 205 0.85 -3.30 9.47
CA ALA A 205 0.06 -4.11 8.55
C ALA A 205 -0.65 -3.28 7.47
N SER A 206 -1.33 -2.21 7.89
CA SER A 206 -2.07 -1.33 6.98
C SER A 206 -1.14 -0.54 6.05
N ALA A 207 -0.03 -0.02 6.56
CA ALA A 207 0.96 0.71 5.79
C ALA A 207 1.74 -0.22 4.83
N SER A 208 2.11 -1.43 5.26
CA SER A 208 2.70 -2.44 4.36
C SER A 208 1.77 -2.74 3.19
N ALA A 209 0.47 -2.93 3.44
CA ALA A 209 -0.51 -3.13 2.39
C ALA A 209 -0.61 -1.91 1.43
N ALA A 210 -0.49 -0.69 1.95
CA ALA A 210 -0.48 0.53 1.13
C ALA A 210 0.78 0.62 0.27
N VAL A 211 1.96 0.34 0.83
CA VAL A 211 3.25 0.28 0.10
C VAL A 211 3.19 -0.75 -1.01
N PHE A 212 2.74 -1.98 -0.72
CA PHE A 212 2.65 -3.05 -1.72
C PHE A 212 1.68 -2.68 -2.86
N SER A 213 0.55 -2.05 -2.52
CA SER A 213 -0.42 -1.56 -3.52
C SER A 213 0.14 -0.38 -4.33
N GLY A 214 0.93 0.50 -3.70
CA GLY A 214 1.62 1.60 -4.37
C GLY A 214 2.63 1.10 -5.40
N VAL A 215 3.48 0.13 -5.02
CA VAL A 215 4.43 -0.52 -5.95
C VAL A 215 3.70 -1.22 -7.09
N SER A 216 2.56 -1.87 -6.80
CA SER A 216 1.69 -2.46 -7.84
C SER A 216 1.23 -1.41 -8.86
N ALA A 217 0.72 -0.27 -8.38
CA ALA A 217 0.27 0.82 -9.24
C ALA A 217 1.41 1.40 -10.10
N LEU A 218 2.59 1.63 -9.51
CA LEU A 218 3.78 2.09 -10.25
C LEU A 218 4.22 1.08 -11.30
N SER A 219 4.25 -0.21 -10.96
CA SER A 219 4.62 -1.27 -11.91
C SER A 219 3.66 -1.36 -13.09
N ILE A 220 2.36 -1.31 -12.82
CA ILE A 220 1.32 -1.32 -13.86
C ILE A 220 1.42 -0.07 -14.74
N ALA A 221 1.60 1.11 -14.15
CA ALA A 221 1.74 2.38 -14.87
C ALA A 221 3.00 2.41 -15.75
N ALA A 222 4.11 1.87 -15.24
CA ALA A 222 5.35 1.71 -16.00
C ALA A 222 5.12 0.75 -17.19
N ALA A 223 4.45 -0.38 -16.97
CA ALA A 223 4.20 -1.35 -18.02
C ALA A 223 3.29 -0.86 -19.15
N THR A 224 2.46 0.16 -18.92
CA THR A 224 1.62 0.76 -19.97
C THR A 224 2.33 1.83 -20.80
N ALA A 225 3.54 2.23 -20.42
CA ALA A 225 4.23 3.40 -20.96
C ALA A 225 4.55 3.37 -22.46
N ARG A 226 4.57 2.18 -23.10
CA ARG A 226 4.95 1.97 -24.52
C ARG A 226 4.11 0.95 -25.28
N VAL A 227 3.15 0.30 -24.62
CA VAL A 227 2.44 -0.85 -25.24
C VAL A 227 1.35 -0.40 -26.23
N ASP A 228 1.23 0.90 -26.51
CA ASP A 228 0.34 1.42 -27.55
C ASP A 228 0.91 1.30 -28.99
N VAL A 229 2.11 0.73 -29.17
CA VAL A 229 2.68 0.49 -30.51
C VAL A 229 2.21 -0.87 -31.05
N VAL A 230 1.21 -0.81 -31.93
CA VAL A 230 0.76 -1.85 -32.87
C VAL A 230 0.34 -3.16 -32.20
N SER A 231 -0.79 -3.13 -31.49
CA SER A 231 -1.71 -4.26 -31.64
C SER A 231 -2.33 -4.17 -33.03
N ALA A 232 -1.61 -4.65 -34.06
CA ALA A 232 -2.31 -5.21 -35.21
C ALA A 232 -3.11 -6.39 -34.64
N PRO A 233 -4.45 -6.39 -34.65
CA PRO A 233 -5.20 -7.54 -34.20
C PRO A 233 -4.88 -8.67 -35.18
N CYS A 234 -4.02 -9.60 -34.76
CA CYS A 234 -3.86 -10.91 -35.38
C CYS A 234 -5.11 -11.75 -35.06
N TRP A 235 -6.24 -11.32 -35.62
CA TRP A 235 -7.44 -12.12 -35.81
C TRP A 235 -7.74 -12.13 -37.30
N MET A 236 -6.91 -12.84 -38.05
CA MET A 236 -7.37 -13.47 -39.28
C MET A 236 -7.45 -14.95 -38.98
N PRO A 237 -8.64 -15.58 -39.01
CA PRO A 237 -8.70 -17.02 -39.17
C PRO A 237 -8.21 -17.33 -40.58
N SER A 238 -7.15 -18.15 -40.69
CA SER A 238 -6.76 -18.77 -41.96
C SER A 238 -7.94 -19.54 -42.55
N PRO A 239 -8.16 -19.51 -43.88
CA PRO A 239 -9.21 -20.29 -44.52
C PRO A 239 -8.71 -21.74 -44.69
N ALA A 240 -8.86 -22.56 -43.66
CA ALA A 240 -8.70 -24.00 -43.79
C ALA A 240 -10.01 -24.62 -44.28
N ARG A 241 -9.96 -25.08 -45.53
CA ARG A 241 -10.76 -26.17 -46.13
C ARG A 241 -11.40 -27.09 -45.10
N PHE A 242 -12.72 -27.29 -45.20
CA PHE A 242 -13.30 -28.63 -45.10
C PHE A 242 -14.50 -28.74 -46.05
N ALA A 243 -14.34 -29.58 -47.06
CA ALA A 243 -15.43 -30.26 -47.73
C ALA A 243 -15.85 -31.45 -46.87
N SER A 244 -17.16 -31.64 -46.72
CA SER A 244 -17.92 -32.89 -46.95
C SER A 244 -19.07 -33.09 -45.95
N SER A 245 -20.28 -33.03 -46.49
CA SER A 245 -21.47 -33.86 -46.23
C SER A 245 -21.60 -34.65 -44.92
N SER A 246 -22.76 -34.54 -44.25
CA SER A 246 -23.78 -35.62 -44.22
C SER A 246 -24.91 -35.36 -43.20
N ALA A 247 -26.14 -35.58 -43.68
CA ALA A 247 -27.35 -36.08 -43.02
C ALA A 247 -28.09 -35.24 -41.95
N ALA A 248 -29.42 -35.26 -42.11
CA ALA A 248 -30.45 -34.49 -41.44
C ALA A 248 -31.07 -35.23 -40.21
N PRO A 249 -32.30 -34.91 -39.75
CA PRO A 249 -32.57 -34.02 -38.62
C PRO A 249 -33.31 -34.75 -37.46
N ARG A 250 -33.58 -34.07 -36.33
CA ARG A 250 -34.86 -34.17 -35.57
C ARG A 250 -34.92 -33.33 -34.28
N THR A 251 -35.87 -32.38 -34.30
CA THR A 251 -36.87 -31.98 -33.29
C THR A 251 -36.60 -32.11 -31.78
N GLY A 252 -36.75 -30.99 -31.08
CA GLY A 252 -37.06 -30.93 -29.65
C GLY A 252 -37.21 -29.48 -29.16
N HIS A 253 -38.45 -29.00 -29.00
CA HIS A 253 -38.77 -27.69 -28.43
C HIS A 253 -38.48 -27.65 -26.93
N HIS A 254 -37.85 -26.57 -26.45
CA HIS A 254 -38.03 -26.07 -25.08
C HIS A 254 -37.93 -24.55 -25.08
N ILE A 255 -39.05 -23.89 -24.74
CA ILE A 255 -39.13 -22.46 -24.42
C ILE A 255 -39.18 -22.36 -22.90
N VAL A 256 -38.20 -21.67 -22.30
CA VAL A 256 -38.33 -21.05 -20.97
C VAL A 256 -37.62 -19.69 -21.00
N THR A 257 -38.18 -18.77 -20.23
CA THR A 257 -38.19 -17.33 -20.39
C THR A 257 -37.19 -16.64 -19.44
N THR A 258 -36.83 -15.39 -19.79
CA THR A 258 -36.30 -14.31 -18.93
C THR A 258 -34.90 -14.44 -18.31
N LYS A 259 -33.90 -13.74 -18.85
CA LYS A 259 -33.39 -12.39 -18.46
C LYS A 259 -32.00 -12.18 -19.07
N PRO A 260 -31.66 -10.97 -19.56
CA PRO A 260 -30.42 -10.76 -20.31
C PRO A 260 -29.22 -10.63 -19.37
N SER A 261 -28.21 -11.47 -19.60
CA SER A 261 -26.86 -11.24 -19.10
C SER A 261 -26.32 -9.96 -19.73
N SER A 262 -26.15 -8.92 -18.91
CA SER A 262 -25.46 -7.68 -19.27
C SER A 262 -23.96 -7.95 -19.43
N MET A 263 -23.58 -8.71 -20.46
CA MET A 263 -22.22 -8.70 -21.00
C MET A 263 -22.12 -7.43 -21.86
N ARG A 264 -21.84 -6.31 -21.19
CA ARG A 264 -21.60 -5.02 -21.83
C ARG A 264 -20.32 -5.13 -22.66
N ILE A 265 -20.47 -5.46 -23.92
CA ILE A 265 -19.92 -4.79 -25.12
C ILE A 265 -18.87 -3.68 -24.79
N TRP A 266 -17.68 -4.06 -24.32
CA TRP A 266 -16.53 -3.16 -24.14
C TRP A 266 -15.91 -2.74 -25.47
N TRP A 267 -16.05 -3.57 -26.52
CA TRP A 267 -15.44 -3.33 -27.82
C TRP A 267 -16.00 -2.10 -28.56
N VAL A 268 -17.26 -1.69 -28.32
CA VAL A 268 -17.84 -0.48 -28.95
C VAL A 268 -17.21 0.78 -28.36
N ALA A 269 -16.97 0.81 -27.05
CA ALA A 269 -16.29 1.93 -26.41
C ALA A 269 -14.84 2.06 -26.91
N ASP A 270 -14.12 0.94 -27.04
CA ASP A 270 -12.75 0.98 -27.58
C ASP A 270 -12.71 1.26 -29.09
N LEU A 271 -13.69 0.79 -29.87
CA LEU A 271 -13.82 1.13 -31.30
C LEU A 271 -14.11 2.62 -31.50
N MET A 272 -15.02 3.18 -30.70
CA MET A 272 -15.32 4.61 -30.72
C MET A 272 -14.09 5.43 -30.31
N ARG A 273 -13.36 4.97 -29.28
CA ARG A 273 -12.12 5.63 -28.82
C ARG A 273 -10.99 5.53 -29.84
N TRP A 274 -10.91 4.43 -30.60
CA TRP A 274 -9.99 4.28 -31.73
C TRP A 274 -10.36 5.21 -32.88
N MET A 275 -11.63 5.26 -33.31
CA MET A 275 -12.08 6.14 -34.38
C MET A 275 -11.87 7.63 -34.03
N SER A 276 -12.10 8.04 -32.79
CA SER A 276 -11.82 9.41 -32.36
C SER A 276 -10.32 9.76 -32.38
N ARG A 277 -9.42 8.81 -32.11
CA ARG A 277 -7.96 9.03 -32.23
C ARG A 277 -7.48 9.01 -33.68
N ALA A 278 -8.00 8.11 -34.50
CA ALA A 278 -7.70 8.06 -35.94
C ALA A 278 -8.11 9.37 -36.64
N LYS A 279 -9.27 9.93 -36.27
CA LYS A 279 -9.76 11.21 -36.78
C LYS A 279 -8.90 12.41 -36.36
N ARG A 280 -8.30 12.39 -35.16
CA ARG A 280 -7.32 13.41 -34.74
C ARG A 280 -6.01 13.31 -35.52
N ARG A 281 -5.56 12.09 -35.85
CA ARG A 281 -4.36 11.87 -36.69
C ARG A 281 -4.55 12.34 -38.13
N SER A 282 -5.75 12.19 -38.71
CA SER A 282 -6.04 12.73 -40.05
C SER A 282 -6.11 14.25 -40.07
N ALA A 283 -6.64 14.89 -39.02
CA ALA A 283 -6.69 16.35 -38.92
C ALA A 283 -5.29 16.97 -38.78
N SER A 284 -4.43 16.41 -37.91
CA SER A 284 -3.04 16.85 -37.75
C SER A 284 -2.22 16.69 -39.05
N LYS A 285 -2.47 15.64 -39.83
CA LYS A 285 -1.79 15.41 -41.11
C LYS A 285 -2.27 16.36 -42.23
N GLN A 286 -3.47 16.94 -42.09
CA GLN A 286 -4.00 17.98 -42.99
C GLN A 286 -3.42 19.36 -42.66
N GLU A 287 -3.31 19.71 -41.38
CA GLU A 287 -2.68 20.97 -40.95
C GLU A 287 -1.19 21.05 -41.33
N ALA A 288 -0.47 19.91 -41.30
CA ALA A 288 0.92 19.86 -41.77
C ALA A 288 1.08 20.01 -43.30
N ASN A 289 0.03 19.77 -44.09
CA ASN A 289 0.10 19.81 -45.56
C ASN A 289 -0.36 21.16 -46.14
N ASP A 290 -1.20 21.92 -45.41
CA ASP A 290 -1.68 23.25 -45.82
C ASP A 290 -0.70 24.39 -45.46
N GLY A 291 0.37 24.11 -44.70
CA GLY A 291 1.37 25.11 -44.25
C GLY A 291 2.51 25.44 -45.23
N SER A 292 2.58 24.81 -46.41
CA SER A 292 3.70 25.00 -47.35
C SER A 292 3.37 25.95 -48.50
N SER A 293 3.36 27.27 -48.25
CA SER A 293 3.67 28.25 -49.30
C SER A 293 4.20 29.60 -48.76
N ALA A 294 5.47 29.87 -49.11
CA ALA A 294 6.17 31.16 -49.26
C ALA A 294 6.83 31.90 -48.05
N LYS A 295 8.19 31.87 -48.09
CA LYS A 295 9.19 32.99 -47.97
C LYS A 295 10.07 33.18 -46.70
N GLN A 296 11.27 32.53 -46.73
CA GLN A 296 12.68 32.93 -46.41
C GLN A 296 13.13 33.68 -45.11
N PRO A 297 14.43 33.63 -44.69
CA PRO A 297 14.82 33.19 -43.34
C PRO A 297 15.64 34.22 -42.51
N GLN A 298 15.50 34.20 -41.18
CA GLN A 298 16.50 34.71 -40.22
C GLN A 298 16.38 34.00 -38.84
N PRO A 299 17.46 33.97 -38.04
CA PRO A 299 17.76 32.85 -37.14
C PRO A 299 17.28 33.08 -35.69
N ASP A 300 17.49 32.04 -34.88
CA ASP A 300 17.44 32.04 -33.40
C ASP A 300 16.08 31.85 -32.73
N ALA A 301 15.55 30.64 -32.89
CA ALA A 301 15.24 29.74 -31.77
C ALA A 301 14.59 28.49 -32.37
N ALA A 302 15.38 27.44 -32.57
CA ALA A 302 14.84 26.13 -32.92
C ALA A 302 13.98 25.62 -31.74
N LEU A 303 12.70 25.99 -31.73
CA LEU A 303 11.66 25.17 -31.13
C LEU A 303 11.62 23.91 -31.97
N VAL A 304 12.44 22.94 -31.59
CA VAL A 304 12.34 21.58 -32.12
C VAL A 304 11.02 21.05 -31.59
N ASP A 305 9.96 21.11 -32.39
CA ASP A 305 8.79 20.24 -32.22
C ASP A 305 9.34 18.81 -32.20
N LEU A 306 9.47 18.24 -31.00
CA LEU A 306 9.88 16.86 -30.86
C LEU A 306 8.78 16.01 -31.48
N ASP A 307 9.18 15.05 -32.31
CA ASP A 307 8.25 14.06 -32.84
C ASP A 307 7.50 13.43 -31.65
N PRO A 308 6.15 13.37 -31.66
CA PRO A 308 5.37 12.80 -30.56
C PRO A 308 5.84 11.38 -30.18
N GLU A 309 6.41 10.62 -31.12
CA GLU A 309 7.00 9.30 -30.84
C GLU A 309 8.26 9.38 -29.96
N GLU A 310 9.05 10.44 -30.09
CA GLU A 310 10.24 10.68 -29.27
C GLU A 310 9.85 11.14 -27.85
N GLU A 311 8.78 11.91 -27.71
CA GLU A 311 8.21 12.28 -26.41
C GLU A 311 7.69 11.07 -25.65
N ASP A 312 6.89 10.22 -26.32
CA ASP A 312 6.43 8.94 -25.77
C ASP A 312 7.62 8.03 -25.39
N ARG A 313 8.70 8.11 -26.18
CA ARG A 313 9.94 7.40 -25.89
C ARG A 313 10.58 7.87 -24.59
N LYS A 314 10.76 9.18 -24.44
CA LYS A 314 11.30 9.79 -23.22
C LYS A 314 10.43 9.49 -22.00
N ALA A 315 9.12 9.67 -22.10
CA ALA A 315 8.17 9.41 -21.02
C ALA A 315 8.22 7.95 -20.52
N ALA A 316 8.45 6.98 -21.41
CA ALA A 316 8.56 5.60 -21.00
C ALA A 316 9.87 5.25 -20.29
N PHE A 317 10.98 5.86 -20.71
CA PHE A 317 12.22 5.75 -19.96
C PHE A 317 12.05 6.33 -18.56
N GLU A 318 11.45 7.51 -18.44
CA GLU A 318 11.19 8.12 -17.12
C GLU A 318 10.32 7.23 -16.24
N ARG A 319 9.25 6.61 -16.76
CA ARG A 319 8.42 5.71 -15.96
C ARG A 319 9.18 4.45 -15.53
N MET A 320 10.03 3.88 -16.38
CA MET A 320 10.89 2.75 -16.00
C MET A 320 11.93 3.14 -14.95
N ASP A 321 12.49 4.34 -15.05
CA ASP A 321 13.48 4.86 -14.11
C ASP A 321 12.85 5.17 -12.75
N ASN A 322 11.66 5.78 -12.76
CA ASN A 322 10.88 6.03 -11.55
C ASN A 322 10.49 4.73 -10.85
N LEU A 323 10.07 3.70 -11.60
CA LEU A 323 9.82 2.38 -11.03
C LEU A 323 11.09 1.76 -10.44
N GLY A 324 12.21 1.80 -11.17
CA GLY A 324 13.48 1.23 -10.71
C GLY A 324 14.00 1.90 -9.43
N ARG A 325 13.92 3.23 -9.35
CA ARG A 325 14.26 3.97 -8.12
C ARG A 325 13.37 3.57 -6.95
N CYS A 326 12.05 3.54 -7.17
CA CYS A 326 11.10 3.12 -6.15
C CYS A 326 11.40 1.71 -5.62
N ILE A 327 11.66 0.76 -6.51
CA ILE A 327 11.99 -0.62 -6.11
C ILE A 327 13.28 -0.64 -5.29
N ALA A 328 14.34 0.03 -5.75
CA ALA A 328 15.61 0.07 -5.03
C ALA A 328 15.48 0.68 -3.62
N ASP A 329 14.75 1.80 -3.49
CA ASP A 329 14.54 2.47 -2.21
C ASP A 329 13.73 1.58 -1.23
N VAL A 330 12.71 0.88 -1.74
CA VAL A 330 11.89 -0.04 -0.96
C VAL A 330 12.63 -1.33 -0.63
N GLU A 331 13.48 -1.85 -1.52
CA GLU A 331 14.33 -3.03 -1.24
C GLU A 331 15.35 -2.73 -0.14
N ASN A 332 15.96 -1.54 -0.15
CA ASN A 332 16.92 -1.11 0.86
C ASN A 332 16.31 -1.08 2.28
N SER A 333 15.04 -0.68 2.40
CA SER A 333 14.29 -0.73 3.67
C SER A 333 13.63 -2.09 3.94
N GLY A 334 13.34 -2.88 2.90
CA GLY A 334 12.61 -4.14 3.02
C GLY A 334 13.34 -5.23 3.79
N GLU A 335 14.68 -5.30 3.67
CA GLU A 335 15.47 -6.27 4.46
C GLU A 335 15.47 -5.94 5.95
N SER A 336 15.62 -4.66 6.31
CA SER A 336 15.59 -4.23 7.70
C SER A 336 14.21 -4.44 8.31
N VAL A 337 13.14 -4.15 7.57
CA VAL A 337 11.75 -4.40 7.98
C VAL A 337 11.48 -5.89 8.20
N PHE A 338 11.85 -6.75 7.24
CA PHE A 338 11.67 -8.20 7.39
C PHE A 338 12.44 -8.74 8.60
N ARG A 339 13.70 -8.35 8.76
CA ARG A 339 14.53 -8.76 9.90
C ARG A 339 13.94 -8.25 11.23
N ALA A 340 13.46 -7.01 11.27
CA ALA A 340 12.86 -6.43 12.46
C ALA A 340 11.55 -7.16 12.84
N LEU A 341 10.70 -7.55 11.88
CA LEU A 341 9.50 -8.35 12.14
C LEU A 341 9.84 -9.71 12.75
N VAL A 342 10.82 -10.42 12.17
CA VAL A 342 11.28 -11.72 12.69
C VAL A 342 11.86 -11.57 14.10
N ASN A 343 12.74 -10.58 14.31
CA ASN A 343 13.33 -10.30 15.60
C ASN A 343 12.27 -9.93 16.65
N THR A 344 11.31 -9.07 16.30
CA THR A 344 10.20 -8.67 17.16
C THR A 344 9.41 -9.89 17.62
N ARG A 345 9.08 -10.80 16.69
CA ARG A 345 8.40 -12.06 17.02
C ARG A 345 9.23 -12.94 17.94
N VAL A 346 10.53 -13.08 17.69
CA VAL A 346 11.44 -13.87 18.55
C VAL A 346 11.53 -13.26 19.95
N SER A 347 11.68 -11.93 20.06
CA SER A 347 11.69 -11.24 21.36
C SER A 347 10.38 -11.45 22.11
N LEU A 348 9.23 -11.34 21.43
CA LEU A 348 7.93 -11.66 22.02
C LEU A 348 7.84 -13.11 22.47
N LEU A 349 8.28 -14.08 21.67
CA LEU A 349 8.31 -15.50 22.05
C LEU A 349 9.12 -15.72 23.33
N ASN A 350 10.31 -15.13 23.41
CA ASN A 350 11.20 -15.27 24.56
C ASN A 350 10.60 -14.62 25.81
N ILE A 351 9.90 -13.49 25.67
CA ILE A 351 9.21 -12.81 26.78
C ILE A 351 7.98 -13.61 27.24
N LEU A 352 7.20 -14.16 26.32
CA LEU A 352 5.95 -14.87 26.61
C LEU A 352 6.15 -16.34 27.05
N SER A 353 7.30 -16.92 26.71
CA SER A 353 7.68 -18.30 27.04
C SER A 353 9.14 -18.33 27.53
N PRO A 354 9.43 -17.83 28.75
CA PRO A 354 10.77 -17.96 29.31
C PRO A 354 11.11 -19.45 29.38
N SER A 355 12.09 -19.87 28.59
CA SER A 355 12.72 -21.18 28.78
C SER A 355 13.47 -21.10 30.10
N PHE A 356 13.05 -21.91 31.07
CA PHE A 356 13.75 -22.07 32.35
C PHE A 356 14.99 -22.96 32.19
#